data_AF-J3NPX4-F1
#
_entry.id   AF-J3NPX4-F1
#
_cell.length_a   1.000
_cell.length_b   1.000
_cell.length_c   1.000
_cell.angle_alpha   90.00
_cell.angle_beta   90.00
_cell.angle_gamma   90.00
#
_symmetry.space_group_name_H-M   'P 1'
#
loop_
_entity.id
_entity.type
_entity.pdbx_description
1 polymer ?
#
loop_
_entity_poly.entity_id
_entity_poly.type
_entity_poly.pdbx_seq_one_letter_code
_entity_poly.pdbx_strand_id
1 'polypeptide(L)'
;MANPIVPPVNGARMAEPETAMPCPTLHNSQTQRIVEIGRRHTYYANERGERINLVALHRMNMQYLRMRLLDEAVDMFKRGDMDDDNSKRVTSLMQDYCTAVRDREYMREWAQRDWPGNPFHLKSERPLERGLIDTLKARGIDPIPMHHPYKSDDGPEQMPGGPWDFDSRTKTRFLQYSLAITGAVILTVPMITMVLIGRTDASLAIVCVFTILFAVGLSYFSPSRLPIELLSATAAYAAVLVVFVGGAATQG
;
A
#
# COMPACT_ATOMS: atom_id res chain seq x y z
N MET A 1 -13.60 79.40 48.80
CA MET A 1 -14.51 78.57 47.97
C MET A 1 -13.64 77.44 47.40
N ALA A 2 -13.33 76.42 48.20
CA ALA A 2 -14.13 75.21 48.43
C ALA A 2 -14.27 74.38 47.14
N ASN A 3 -13.33 73.45 47.02
CA ASN A 3 -13.21 72.38 46.01
C ASN A 3 -14.22 71.26 46.35
N PRO A 4 -15.04 70.74 45.43
CA PRO A 4 -15.83 69.55 45.72
C PRO A 4 -15.04 68.28 45.41
N ILE A 5 -14.67 67.59 46.49
CA ILE A 5 -14.23 66.20 46.55
C ILE A 5 -15.46 65.31 46.36
N VAL A 6 -15.42 64.39 45.38
CA VAL A 6 -16.39 63.28 45.22
C VAL A 6 -15.61 62.02 44.81
N PRO A 7 -15.93 60.83 45.39
CA PRO A 7 -14.98 59.74 45.67
C PRO A 7 -14.74 58.75 44.51
N PRO A 8 -13.73 57.84 44.63
CA PRO A 8 -13.32 56.94 43.57
C PRO A 8 -14.34 55.84 43.29
N VAL A 9 -14.69 55.66 42.01
CA VAL A 9 -15.44 54.50 41.52
C VAL A 9 -14.49 53.31 41.49
N ASN A 10 -14.67 52.41 42.45
CA ASN A 10 -14.10 51.06 42.46
C ASN A 10 -14.65 50.27 41.25
N GLY A 11 -13.92 50.32 40.14
CA GLY A 11 -14.08 49.38 39.04
C GLY A 11 -13.55 48.02 39.48
N ALA A 12 -14.45 47.17 39.96
CA ALA A 12 -14.16 45.76 40.22
C ALA A 12 -13.58 45.13 38.94
N ARG A 13 -12.30 44.73 38.99
CA ARG A 13 -11.73 43.72 38.11
C ARG A 13 -12.55 42.44 38.31
N MET A 14 -13.51 42.20 37.42
CA MET A 14 -13.93 40.84 37.17
C MET A 14 -12.74 40.14 36.53
N ALA A 15 -12.11 39.25 37.29
CA ALA A 15 -11.23 38.24 36.74
C ALA A 15 -12.05 37.46 35.72
N GLU A 16 -11.71 37.63 34.44
CA GLU A 16 -12.14 36.71 33.40
C GLU A 16 -11.75 35.30 33.84
N PRO A 17 -12.64 34.30 33.72
CA PRO A 17 -12.25 32.92 33.89
C PRO A 17 -11.21 32.63 32.81
N GLU A 18 -9.98 32.39 33.26
CA GLU A 18 -8.86 31.85 32.51
C GLU A 18 -9.41 30.71 31.65
N THR A 19 -9.67 31.03 30.37
CA THR A 19 -10.08 30.08 29.36
C THR A 19 -8.90 29.13 29.24
N ALA A 20 -9.06 27.97 29.87
CA ALA A 20 -8.15 26.86 29.75
C ALA A 20 -7.80 26.70 28.26
N MET A 21 -6.55 27.01 27.93
CA MET A 21 -6.03 26.83 26.59
C MET A 21 -6.26 25.37 26.19
N PRO A 22 -6.84 25.08 25.02
CA PRO A 22 -6.85 23.73 24.51
C PRO A 22 -5.38 23.35 24.25
N CYS A 23 -4.83 22.42 25.04
CA CYS A 23 -3.46 21.92 24.90
C CYS A 23 -3.13 21.60 23.42
N PRO A 24 -2.27 22.39 22.74
CA PRO A 24 -1.93 22.19 21.33
C PRO A 24 -0.61 21.42 21.14
N THR A 25 -0.12 20.71 22.15
CA THR A 25 1.27 20.23 22.20
C THR A 25 1.48 18.82 21.61
N LEU A 26 0.50 17.93 21.69
CA LEU A 26 0.68 16.54 21.25
C LEU A 26 0.67 16.40 19.72
N HIS A 27 -0.30 17.02 19.04
CA HIS A 27 -0.47 16.91 17.59
C HIS A 27 0.68 17.58 16.80
N ASN A 28 1.21 18.70 17.31
CA ASN A 28 2.35 19.37 16.68
C ASN A 28 3.64 18.54 16.80
N SER A 29 3.85 17.87 17.95
CA SER A 29 5.03 17.03 18.17
C SER A 29 5.08 15.79 17.26
N GLN A 30 3.93 15.14 17.00
CA GLN A 30 3.87 13.98 16.13
C GLN A 30 3.98 14.36 14.65
N THR A 31 3.32 15.43 14.23
CA THR A 31 3.44 15.94 12.86
C THR A 31 4.88 16.38 12.55
N GLN A 32 5.56 17.03 13.50
CA GLN A 32 6.98 17.36 13.36
C GLN A 32 7.86 16.12 13.24
N ARG A 33 7.62 15.08 14.06
CA ARG A 33 8.32 13.79 13.94
C ARG A 33 8.12 13.14 12.57
N ILE A 34 6.89 13.13 12.05
CA ILE A 34 6.58 12.58 10.72
C ILE A 34 7.32 13.36 9.63
N VAL A 35 7.37 14.69 9.74
CA VAL A 35 8.11 15.54 8.79
C VAL A 35 9.61 15.28 8.89
N GLU A 36 10.17 15.11 10.08
CA GLU A 36 11.59 14.84 10.26
C GLU A 36 11.99 13.46 9.69
N ILE A 37 11.25 12.41 10.05
CA ILE A 37 11.42 11.06 9.51
C ILE A 37 11.23 11.08 7.99
N GLY A 38 10.23 11.82 7.53
CA GLY A 38 9.86 11.94 6.12
C GLY A 38 10.94 12.63 5.30
N ARG A 39 11.55 13.67 5.85
CA ARG A 39 12.67 14.39 5.23
C ARG A 39 13.83 13.44 4.93
N ARG A 40 14.17 12.54 5.88
CA ARG A 40 15.24 11.53 5.71
C ARG A 40 14.95 10.57 4.55
N HIS A 41 13.69 10.18 4.35
CA HIS A 41 13.31 9.27 3.27
C HIS A 41 13.01 9.96 1.93
N THR A 42 12.73 11.26 1.96
CA THR A 42 12.30 12.04 0.79
C THR A 42 13.46 12.68 0.07
N TYR A 43 14.44 13.29 0.75
CA TYR A 43 15.55 13.97 0.10
C TYR A 43 16.90 13.53 0.65
N TYR A 44 17.68 12.83 -0.17
CA TYR A 44 18.93 12.22 0.25
C TYR A 44 20.02 12.34 -0.82
N ALA A 45 21.27 12.36 -0.37
CA ALA A 45 22.44 12.33 -1.24
C ALA A 45 23.15 10.97 -1.12
N ASN A 46 23.57 10.43 -2.27
CA ASN A 46 24.40 9.23 -2.36
C ASN A 46 25.62 9.53 -3.27
N GLU A 47 26.56 8.59 -3.40
CA GLU A 47 27.76 8.67 -4.26
C GLU A 47 27.46 9.07 -5.71
N ARG A 48 26.25 8.76 -6.20
CA ARG A 48 25.80 9.08 -7.57
C ARG A 48 25.21 10.48 -7.73
N GLY A 49 24.93 11.17 -6.62
CA GLY A 49 24.27 12.47 -6.60
C GLY A 49 23.05 12.51 -5.70
N GLU A 50 22.31 13.61 -5.84
CA GLU A 50 21.17 13.94 -4.99
C GLU A 50 19.88 13.42 -5.59
N ARG A 51 18.98 12.96 -4.71
CA ARG A 51 17.78 12.25 -5.11
C ARG A 51 16.60 12.63 -4.24
N ILE A 52 15.46 12.79 -4.88
CA ILE A 52 14.18 13.02 -4.21
C ILE A 52 13.25 11.86 -4.50
N ASN A 53 12.69 11.28 -3.45
CA ASN A 53 11.74 10.18 -3.51
C ASN A 53 10.32 10.68 -3.25
N LEU A 54 9.53 10.84 -4.32
CA LEU A 54 8.14 11.25 -4.24
C LEU A 54 7.25 10.18 -3.56
N VAL A 55 7.68 8.92 -3.56
CA VAL A 55 6.97 7.84 -2.85
C VAL A 55 7.04 8.05 -1.33
N ALA A 56 8.17 8.55 -0.83
CA ALA A 56 8.30 8.88 0.59
C ALA A 56 7.39 10.06 0.97
N LEU A 57 7.31 11.07 0.10
CA LEU A 57 6.38 12.20 0.28
C LEU A 57 4.91 11.74 0.27
N HIS A 58 4.54 10.82 -0.63
CA HIS A 58 3.20 10.23 -0.65
C HIS A 58 2.86 9.48 0.64
N ARG A 59 3.84 8.80 1.24
CA ARG A 59 3.66 8.12 2.54
C ARG A 59 3.44 9.11 3.68
N MET A 60 4.15 10.24 3.68
CA MET A 60 3.86 11.33 4.62
C MET A 60 2.41 11.80 4.49
N ASN A 61 1.96 12.02 3.24
CA ASN A 61 0.58 12.44 2.98
C ASN A 61 -0.44 11.42 3.50
N MET A 62 -0.23 10.12 3.27
CA MET A 62 -1.10 9.08 3.82
C MET A 62 -1.16 9.07 5.35
N GLN A 63 -0.03 9.27 6.04
CA GLN A 63 -0.04 9.35 7.51
C GLN A 63 -0.80 10.57 8.00
N TYR A 64 -0.61 11.71 7.34
CA TYR A 64 -1.35 12.92 7.65
C TYR A 64 -2.86 12.74 7.49
N LEU A 65 -3.31 12.10 6.40
CA LEU A 65 -4.73 11.78 6.20
C LEU A 65 -5.29 10.86 7.29
N ARG A 66 -4.51 9.86 7.73
CA ARG A 66 -4.91 8.97 8.84
C ARG A 66 -5.08 9.72 10.16
N MET A 67 -4.13 10.61 10.48
CA MET A 67 -4.22 11.43 11.70
C MET A 67 -5.46 12.32 11.66
N ARG A 68 -5.72 12.99 10.54
CA ARG A 68 -6.93 13.82 10.39
C ARG A 68 -8.23 13.03 10.51
N LEU A 69 -8.28 11.84 9.92
CA LEU A 69 -9.44 10.94 10.07
C LEU A 69 -9.64 10.53 11.53
N LEU A 70 -8.56 10.26 12.25
CA LEU A 70 -8.62 9.90 13.66
C LEU A 70 -9.06 11.07 14.53
N ASP A 71 -8.58 12.27 14.26
CA ASP A 71 -8.99 13.48 15.00
C ASP A 71 -10.48 13.76 14.83
N GLU A 72 -11.00 13.71 13.59
CA GLU A 72 -12.44 13.84 13.34
C GLU A 72 -13.23 12.71 14.01
N ALA A 73 -12.72 11.48 14.01
CA ALA A 73 -13.35 10.36 14.71
C ALA A 73 -13.41 10.57 16.23
N VAL A 74 -12.33 11.06 16.83
CA VAL A 74 -12.27 11.39 18.25
C VAL A 74 -13.27 12.50 18.60
N ASP A 75 -13.38 13.53 17.76
CA ASP A 75 -14.32 14.63 17.98
C ASP A 75 -15.78 14.18 17.86
N MET A 76 -16.09 13.31 16.90
CA MET A 76 -17.41 12.66 16.81
C MET A 76 -17.72 11.82 18.04
N PHE A 77 -16.77 10.99 18.50
CA PHE A 77 -16.98 10.16 19.70
C PHE A 77 -17.16 10.99 20.98
N LYS A 78 -16.47 12.13 21.10
CA LYS A 78 -16.64 13.05 22.23
C LYS A 78 -18.01 13.74 22.23
N ARG A 79 -18.52 14.11 21.05
CA ARG A 79 -19.83 14.75 20.91
C ARG A 79 -20.98 13.76 21.04
N GLY A 80 -20.76 12.49 20.70
CA GLY A 80 -21.79 11.45 20.74
C GLY A 80 -22.86 11.60 19.66
N ASP A 81 -22.66 12.48 18.67
CA ASP A 81 -23.56 12.75 17.56
C ASP A 81 -22.76 13.05 16.28
N MET A 82 -23.36 12.75 15.14
CA MET A 82 -22.77 12.97 13.82
C MET A 82 -23.64 13.95 13.04
N ASP A 83 -23.23 15.22 13.04
CA ASP A 83 -23.85 16.25 12.21
C ASP A 83 -23.49 16.09 10.71
N ASP A 84 -24.30 16.72 9.85
CA ASP A 84 -24.14 16.68 8.39
C ASP A 84 -22.77 17.21 7.92
N ASP A 85 -22.16 18.13 8.66
CA ASP A 85 -20.90 18.78 8.28
C ASP A 85 -19.70 17.87 8.61
N ASN A 86 -19.69 17.23 9.77
CA ASN A 86 -18.71 16.20 10.17
C ASN A 86 -18.82 15.00 9.24
N SER A 87 -20.04 14.56 8.92
CA SER A 87 -20.29 13.47 7.98
C SER A 87 -19.67 13.74 6.60
N LYS A 88 -19.86 14.95 6.06
CA LYS A 88 -19.24 15.38 4.79
C LYS A 88 -17.71 15.43 4.88
N ARG A 89 -17.15 15.99 5.97
CA ARG A 89 -15.69 16.07 6.18
C ARG A 89 -15.05 14.68 6.25
N VAL A 90 -15.61 13.78 7.05
CA VAL A 90 -15.12 12.42 7.21
C VAL A 90 -15.23 11.65 5.90
N THR A 91 -16.33 11.81 5.17
CA THR A 91 -16.51 11.17 3.86
C THR A 91 -15.45 11.64 2.87
N SER A 92 -15.20 12.95 2.79
CA SER A 92 -14.16 13.52 1.94
C SER A 92 -12.77 13.01 2.32
N LEU A 93 -12.42 13.03 3.61
CA LEU A 93 -11.13 12.54 4.10
C LEU A 93 -10.95 11.04 3.84
N MET A 94 -12.01 10.26 3.97
CA MET A 94 -12.00 8.82 3.70
C MET A 94 -11.79 8.57 2.20
N GLN A 95 -12.44 9.36 1.34
CA GLN A 95 -12.25 9.29 -0.11
C GLN A 95 -10.82 9.66 -0.51
N ASP A 96 -10.26 10.73 0.06
CA ASP A 96 -8.88 11.14 -0.17
C ASP A 96 -7.89 10.06 0.29
N TYR A 97 -8.13 9.48 1.46
CA TYR A 97 -7.31 8.40 1.99
C TYR A 97 -7.38 7.14 1.12
N CYS A 98 -8.57 6.70 0.71
CA CYS A 98 -8.74 5.56 -0.19
C CYS A 98 -8.07 5.79 -1.55
N THR A 99 -8.15 7.02 -2.07
CA THR A 99 -7.46 7.42 -3.30
C THR A 99 -5.95 7.35 -3.11
N ALA A 100 -5.42 7.89 -2.03
CA ALA A 100 -3.99 7.82 -1.71
C ALA A 100 -3.51 6.36 -1.53
N VAL A 101 -4.33 5.49 -0.94
CA VAL A 101 -4.05 4.04 -0.85
C VAL A 101 -4.00 3.41 -2.24
N ARG A 102 -4.91 3.75 -3.15
CA ARG A 102 -4.88 3.27 -4.54
C ARG A 102 -3.66 3.78 -5.31
N ASP A 103 -3.32 5.06 -5.16
CA ASP A 103 -2.14 5.64 -5.80
C ASP A 103 -0.84 5.00 -5.29
N ARG A 104 -0.81 4.58 -4.02
CA ARG A 104 0.30 3.80 -3.46
C ARG A 104 0.50 2.50 -4.21
N GLU A 105 -0.58 1.80 -4.58
CA GLU A 105 -0.52 0.56 -5.36
C GLU A 105 0.05 0.81 -6.75
N TYR A 106 -0.35 1.91 -7.41
CA TYR A 106 0.22 2.33 -8.69
C TYR A 106 1.71 2.65 -8.58
N MET A 107 2.12 3.45 -7.60
CA MET A 107 3.54 3.76 -7.34
C MET A 107 4.36 2.50 -7.04
N ARG A 108 3.75 1.49 -6.40
CA ARG A 108 4.37 0.21 -6.08
C ARG A 108 4.69 -0.59 -7.33
N GLU A 109 3.80 -0.62 -8.33
CA GLU A 109 4.06 -1.32 -9.60
C GLU A 109 5.28 -0.74 -10.34
N TRP A 110 5.40 0.59 -10.38
CA TRP A 110 6.54 1.27 -10.99
C TRP A 110 7.85 1.00 -10.26
N ALA A 111 7.82 0.90 -8.93
CA ALA A 111 9.00 0.59 -8.14
C ALA A 111 9.55 -0.84 -8.41
N GLN A 112 8.71 -1.76 -8.92
CA GLN A 112 9.13 -3.12 -9.24
C GLN A 112 9.77 -3.27 -10.63
N ARG A 113 9.40 -2.42 -11.59
CA ARG A 113 9.78 -2.56 -13.01
C ARG A 113 11.22 -2.14 -13.31
N ASP A 114 11.61 -0.92 -12.94
CA ASP A 114 12.97 -0.42 -13.14
C ASP A 114 13.27 0.81 -12.29
N TRP A 115 14.44 0.85 -11.64
CA TRP A 115 14.86 1.97 -10.77
C TRP A 115 15.40 3.19 -11.56
N PRO A 116 16.17 3.01 -12.64
CA PRO A 116 16.52 4.08 -13.57
C PRO A 116 15.28 4.77 -14.16
N GLY A 117 14.31 4.02 -14.67
CA GLY A 117 13.10 4.56 -15.34
C GLY A 117 11.97 5.05 -14.43
N ASN A 118 12.08 4.92 -13.11
CA ASN A 118 10.98 5.27 -12.20
C ASN A 118 10.66 6.79 -12.21
N PRO A 119 9.43 7.22 -12.58
CA PRO A 119 9.05 8.63 -12.61
C PRO A 119 8.91 9.26 -11.22
N PHE A 120 8.79 8.46 -10.16
CA PHE A 120 8.64 8.94 -8.78
C PHE A 120 9.96 9.23 -8.08
N HIS A 121 11.10 9.03 -8.75
CA HIS A 121 12.42 9.34 -8.22
C HIS A 121 13.10 10.42 -9.08
N LEU A 122 13.19 11.62 -8.52
CA LEU A 122 13.94 12.71 -9.13
C LEU A 122 15.43 12.57 -8.79
N LYS A 123 16.29 12.91 -9.75
CA LYS A 123 17.73 12.68 -9.73
C LYS A 123 18.45 13.91 -10.27
N SER A 124 19.49 14.35 -9.57
CA SER A 124 20.33 15.46 -10.03
C SER A 124 21.11 15.14 -11.31
N GLU A 125 21.17 13.87 -11.70
CA GLU A 125 21.82 13.40 -12.92
C GLU A 125 21.06 13.85 -14.19
N ARG A 126 19.74 14.06 -14.10
CA ARG A 126 18.89 14.49 -15.21
C ARG A 126 18.79 16.03 -15.25
N PRO A 127 19.05 16.69 -16.38
CA PRO A 127 19.14 18.15 -16.44
C PRO A 127 17.84 18.86 -16.04
N LEU A 128 16.67 18.33 -16.44
CA LEU A 128 15.37 18.90 -16.07
C LEU A 128 15.07 18.76 -14.57
N GLU A 129 15.46 17.62 -13.97
CA GLU A 129 15.21 17.35 -12.55
C GLU A 129 16.23 18.07 -11.65
N ARG A 130 17.45 18.30 -12.15
CA ARG A 130 18.47 19.10 -11.48
C ARG A 130 17.95 20.50 -11.15
N GLY A 131 17.28 21.16 -12.10
CA GLY A 131 16.67 22.47 -11.85
C GLY A 131 15.67 22.45 -10.69
N LEU A 132 14.85 21.39 -10.57
CA LEU A 132 13.93 21.22 -9.46
C LEU A 132 14.66 21.02 -8.13
N ILE A 133 15.72 20.20 -8.11
CA ILE A 133 16.54 19.97 -6.91
C ILE A 133 17.26 21.25 -6.48
N ASP A 134 17.79 22.02 -7.44
CA ASP A 134 18.46 23.29 -7.17
C ASP A 134 17.48 24.33 -6.58
N THR A 135 16.19 24.31 -6.97
CA THR A 135 15.18 25.18 -6.33
C THR A 135 14.96 24.86 -4.85
N LEU A 136 15.11 23.59 -4.44
CA LEU A 136 14.99 23.20 -3.03
C LEU A 136 16.18 23.67 -2.22
N LYS A 137 17.39 23.57 -2.78
CA LYS A 137 18.60 24.12 -2.16
C LYS A 137 18.55 25.63 -2.01
N ALA A 138 18.06 26.34 -3.04
CA ALA A 138 17.89 27.78 -2.98
C ALA A 138 16.92 28.22 -1.87
N ARG A 139 16.04 27.32 -1.41
CA ARG A 139 15.13 27.52 -0.28
C ARG A 139 15.70 27.04 1.07
N GLY A 140 16.99 26.69 1.13
CA GLY A 140 17.65 26.23 2.36
C GLY A 140 17.32 24.80 2.77
N ILE A 141 16.81 23.98 1.85
CA ILE A 141 16.55 22.56 2.11
C ILE A 141 17.70 21.75 1.54
N ASP A 142 18.58 21.28 2.44
CA ASP A 142 19.72 20.44 2.08
C ASP A 142 19.40 18.94 2.15
N PRO A 143 20.03 18.13 1.28
CA PRO A 143 19.87 16.68 1.27
C PRO A 143 20.53 16.06 2.49
N ILE A 144 19.90 15.03 3.04
CA ILE A 144 20.50 14.27 4.13
C ILE A 144 21.47 13.24 3.52
N PRO A 145 22.73 13.18 3.96
CA PRO A 145 23.67 12.18 3.46
C PRO A 145 23.16 10.78 3.81
N MET A 146 22.96 9.94 2.80
CA MET A 146 22.45 8.59 2.98
C MET A 146 23.57 7.70 3.52
N HIS A 147 23.66 7.56 4.84
CA HIS A 147 24.44 6.48 5.45
C HIS A 147 23.69 5.17 5.19
N HIS A 148 24.31 4.23 4.46
CA HIS A 148 23.74 2.91 4.17
C HIS A 148 23.26 2.24 5.46
N PRO A 149 21.94 2.15 5.73
CA PRO A 149 21.43 1.51 6.94
C PRO A 149 21.11 0.07 6.57
N TYR A 150 22.15 -0.74 6.39
CA TYR A 150 21.96 -2.17 6.18
C TYR A 150 22.85 -2.91 7.17
N LYS A 151 22.39 -2.97 8.43
CA LYS A 151 22.74 -3.95 9.50
C LYS A 151 22.58 -3.36 10.91
N SER A 152 21.43 -2.81 11.25
CA SER A 152 21.04 -2.69 12.65
C SER A 152 19.60 -3.17 12.79
N ASP A 153 19.36 -4.10 13.72
CA ASP A 153 18.01 -4.49 14.15
C ASP A 153 17.24 -3.27 14.68
N ASP A 154 17.97 -2.24 15.13
CA ASP A 154 17.49 -0.88 15.39
C ASP A 154 17.63 0.00 14.14
N GLY A 155 16.88 -0.32 13.08
CA GLY A 155 16.74 0.59 11.93
C GLY A 155 16.11 1.91 12.37
N PRO A 156 16.38 3.05 11.69
CA PRO A 156 15.63 4.28 11.96
C PRO A 156 14.13 3.99 11.86
N GLU A 157 13.33 4.54 12.78
CA GLU A 157 11.86 4.39 12.80
C GLU A 157 11.31 4.51 11.38
N GLN A 158 10.85 3.39 10.83
CA GLN A 158 10.38 3.35 9.45
C GLN A 158 8.97 3.91 9.41
N MET A 159 8.70 4.78 8.44
CA MET A 159 7.31 5.20 8.19
C MET A 159 6.44 3.95 7.97
N PRO A 160 5.24 3.87 8.61
CA PRO A 160 4.37 2.73 8.42
C PRO A 160 4.05 2.54 6.94
N GLY A 161 4.18 1.31 6.44
CA GLY A 161 4.23 1.02 5.01
C GLY A 161 5.61 1.29 4.39
N GLY A 162 6.66 0.88 5.12
CA GLY A 162 8.09 1.18 4.94
C GLY A 162 8.67 0.89 3.55
N PRO A 163 9.97 1.22 3.32
CA PRO A 163 10.59 1.38 2.00
C PRO A 163 10.21 0.28 1.03
N TRP A 164 10.07 -0.93 1.57
CA TRP A 164 9.64 -2.10 0.84
C TRP A 164 8.85 -3.05 1.77
N ASP A 165 7.52 -2.96 1.79
CA ASP A 165 6.65 -4.14 1.99
C ASP A 165 6.83 -5.10 0.79
N PHE A 166 8.07 -5.43 0.44
CA PHE A 166 8.36 -6.57 -0.39
C PHE A 166 8.27 -7.77 0.52
N ASP A 167 7.13 -8.46 0.52
CA ASP A 167 7.25 -9.91 0.68
C ASP A 167 8.19 -10.36 -0.45
N SER A 168 9.32 -10.96 -0.05
CA SER A 168 10.54 -11.10 -0.86
C SER A 168 10.27 -11.31 -2.37
N ARG A 169 10.99 -10.57 -3.23
CA ARG A 169 11.00 -10.72 -4.71
C ARG A 169 11.05 -12.18 -5.20
N THR A 170 11.59 -13.07 -4.38
CA THR A 170 11.58 -14.51 -4.58
C THR A 170 10.20 -15.13 -4.41
N LYS A 171 9.43 -14.81 -3.37
CA LYS A 171 8.12 -15.45 -3.12
C LYS A 171 7.08 -15.15 -4.19
N THR A 172 6.97 -13.92 -4.68
CA THR A 172 5.96 -13.59 -5.72
C THR A 172 6.30 -14.19 -7.07
N ARG A 173 7.56 -14.16 -7.49
CA ARG A 173 8.01 -14.87 -8.71
C ARG A 173 7.94 -16.38 -8.53
N PHE A 174 8.38 -16.91 -7.40
CA PHE A 174 8.32 -18.34 -7.11
C PHE A 174 6.88 -18.84 -7.04
N LEU A 175 5.95 -18.05 -6.53
CA LEU A 175 4.52 -18.37 -6.53
C LEU A 175 3.94 -18.32 -7.95
N GLN A 176 4.34 -17.35 -8.77
CA GLN A 176 3.93 -17.28 -10.18
C GLN A 176 4.50 -18.44 -11.00
N TYR A 177 5.77 -18.77 -10.82
CA TYR A 177 6.40 -19.95 -11.43
C TYR A 177 5.82 -21.25 -10.87
N SER A 178 5.52 -21.35 -9.58
CA SER A 178 4.91 -22.55 -8.98
C SER A 178 3.50 -22.77 -9.50
N LEU A 179 2.70 -21.71 -9.69
CA LEU A 179 1.38 -21.81 -10.31
C LEU A 179 1.48 -22.26 -11.78
N ALA A 180 2.42 -21.70 -12.55
CA ALA A 180 2.64 -22.09 -13.94
C ALA A 180 3.11 -23.55 -14.07
N ILE A 181 4.08 -23.96 -13.23
CA ILE A 181 4.62 -25.32 -13.21
C ILE A 181 3.55 -26.31 -12.73
N THR A 182 2.81 -25.98 -11.67
CA THR A 182 1.74 -26.85 -11.15
C THR A 182 0.64 -27.02 -12.18
N GLY A 183 0.23 -25.95 -12.88
CA GLY A 183 -0.71 -26.02 -13.99
C GLY A 183 -0.19 -26.92 -15.12
N ALA A 184 1.06 -26.75 -15.53
CA ALA A 184 1.66 -27.58 -16.58
C ALA A 184 1.74 -29.06 -16.17
N VAL A 185 2.13 -29.36 -14.94
CA VAL A 185 2.21 -30.74 -14.42
C VAL A 185 0.82 -31.38 -14.38
N ILE A 186 -0.20 -30.67 -13.88
CA ILE A 186 -1.57 -31.17 -13.85
C ILE A 186 -2.12 -31.45 -15.25
N LEU A 187 -1.79 -30.64 -16.26
CA LEU A 187 -2.20 -30.87 -17.65
C LEU A 187 -1.45 -32.05 -18.32
N THR A 188 -0.18 -32.25 -17.96
CA THR A 188 0.69 -33.22 -18.65
C THR A 188 0.52 -34.64 -18.10
N VAL A 189 0.25 -34.78 -16.80
CA VAL A 189 0.11 -36.09 -16.13
C VAL A 189 -1.01 -36.96 -16.74
N PRO A 190 -2.24 -36.47 -16.96
CA PRO A 190 -3.31 -37.27 -17.57
C PRO A 190 -2.96 -37.75 -18.99
N MET A 191 -2.31 -36.89 -19.78
CA MET A 191 -1.94 -37.19 -21.16
C MET A 191 -0.89 -38.32 -21.22
N ILE A 192 0.14 -38.25 -20.36
CA ILE A 192 1.15 -39.32 -20.23
C ILE A 192 0.52 -40.61 -19.71
N THR A 193 -0.33 -40.51 -18.69
CA THR A 193 -0.96 -41.68 -18.05
C THR A 193 -1.87 -42.43 -19.02
N MET A 194 -2.54 -41.72 -19.92
CA MET A 194 -3.42 -42.31 -20.91
C MET A 194 -2.68 -43.08 -22.02
N VAL A 195 -1.48 -42.63 -22.41
CA VAL A 195 -0.61 -43.37 -23.35
C VAL A 195 -0.05 -44.64 -22.69
N LEU A 196 0.15 -44.62 -21.37
CA LEU A 196 0.75 -45.74 -20.64
C LEU A 196 -0.25 -46.86 -20.29
N ILE A 197 -1.54 -46.53 -20.16
CA ILE A 197 -2.58 -47.48 -19.75
C ILE A 197 -3.56 -47.66 -20.91
N GLY A 198 -3.32 -48.67 -21.75
CA GLY A 198 -4.20 -49.05 -22.86
C GLY A 198 -5.55 -49.68 -22.44
N ARG A 199 -6.08 -49.33 -21.26
CA ARG A 199 -7.38 -49.80 -20.75
C ARG A 199 -8.34 -48.63 -20.60
N THR A 200 -9.45 -48.67 -21.36
CA THR A 200 -10.49 -47.65 -21.41
C THR A 200 -11.21 -47.42 -20.08
N ASP A 201 -11.39 -48.46 -19.28
CA ASP A 201 -12.12 -48.36 -18.01
C ASP A 201 -11.30 -47.62 -16.94
N ALA A 202 -9.97 -47.72 -17.01
CA ALA A 202 -9.06 -47.06 -16.09
C ALA A 202 -8.89 -45.56 -16.42
N SER A 203 -8.95 -45.18 -17.70
CA SER A 203 -8.73 -43.78 -18.11
C SER A 203 -9.85 -42.85 -17.64
N LEU A 204 -11.10 -43.32 -17.61
CA LEU A 204 -12.25 -42.53 -17.18
C LEU A 204 -12.21 -42.24 -15.68
N ALA A 205 -11.86 -43.25 -14.87
CA ALA A 205 -11.66 -43.09 -13.43
C ALA A 205 -10.54 -42.10 -13.11
N ILE A 206 -9.42 -42.16 -13.84
CA ILE A 206 -8.28 -41.26 -13.67
C ILE A 206 -8.68 -39.81 -14.00
N VAL A 207 -9.40 -39.59 -15.10
CA VAL A 207 -9.88 -38.25 -15.49
C VAL A 207 -10.78 -37.62 -14.43
N CYS A 208 -11.73 -38.36 -13.87
CA CYS A 208 -12.58 -37.85 -12.79
C CYS A 208 -11.76 -37.45 -11.55
N VAL A 209 -10.83 -38.29 -11.10
CA VAL A 209 -10.00 -38.03 -9.91
C VAL A 209 -9.09 -36.81 -10.12
N PHE A 210 -8.43 -36.71 -11.27
CA PHE A 210 -7.54 -35.58 -11.58
C PHE A 210 -8.31 -34.26 -11.78
N THR A 211 -9.55 -34.30 -12.28
CA THR A 211 -10.41 -33.11 -12.41
C THR A 211 -10.84 -32.56 -11.05
N ILE A 212 -11.20 -33.44 -10.12
CA ILE A 212 -11.55 -33.05 -8.75
C ILE A 212 -10.33 -32.48 -8.02
N LEU A 213 -9.17 -33.14 -8.12
CA LEU A 213 -7.91 -32.64 -7.54
C LEU A 213 -7.52 -31.26 -8.08
N PHE A 214 -7.67 -31.04 -9.40
CA PHE A 214 -7.42 -29.74 -10.02
C PHE A 214 -8.36 -28.65 -9.49
N ALA A 215 -9.66 -28.93 -9.40
CA ALA A 215 -10.65 -27.98 -8.91
C ALA A 215 -10.39 -27.59 -7.44
N VAL A 216 -10.07 -28.57 -6.59
CA VAL A 216 -9.71 -28.34 -5.19
C VAL A 216 -8.40 -27.56 -5.07
N GLY A 217 -7.39 -27.91 -5.87
CA GLY A 217 -6.11 -27.21 -5.90
C GLY A 217 -6.25 -25.74 -6.29
N LEU A 218 -7.02 -25.45 -7.34
CA LEU A 218 -7.31 -24.07 -7.76
C LEU A 218 -8.06 -23.28 -6.69
N SER A 219 -9.06 -23.89 -6.05
CA SER A 219 -9.84 -23.27 -4.97
C SER A 219 -8.94 -22.86 -3.79
N TYR A 220 -7.99 -23.72 -3.42
CA TYR A 220 -7.08 -23.45 -2.30
C TYR A 220 -6.00 -22.42 -2.66
N PHE A 221 -5.46 -22.45 -3.88
CA PHE A 221 -4.37 -21.56 -4.30
C PHE A 221 -4.81 -20.17 -4.75
N SER A 222 -6.08 -19.97 -5.12
CA SER A 222 -6.59 -18.67 -5.59
C SER A 222 -7.80 -18.15 -4.79
N PRO A 223 -7.63 -17.83 -3.48
CA PRO A 223 -8.72 -17.29 -2.65
C PRO A 223 -9.26 -15.95 -3.16
N SER A 224 -8.50 -15.23 -3.99
CA SER A 224 -8.80 -13.87 -4.45
C SER A 224 -9.42 -13.80 -5.86
N ARG A 225 -9.64 -14.93 -6.54
CA ARG A 225 -10.22 -14.94 -7.89
C ARG A 225 -11.74 -15.01 -7.85
N LEU A 226 -12.38 -14.36 -8.81
CA LEU A 226 -13.83 -14.39 -8.99
C LEU A 226 -14.28 -15.83 -9.32
N PRO A 227 -15.40 -16.33 -8.75
CA PRO A 227 -15.88 -17.70 -8.97
C PRO A 227 -16.03 -18.11 -10.44
N ILE A 228 -16.31 -17.13 -11.32
CA ILE A 228 -16.48 -17.36 -12.76
C ILE A 228 -15.17 -17.73 -13.48
N GLU A 229 -14.02 -17.24 -13.01
CA GLU A 229 -12.71 -17.60 -13.56
C GLU A 229 -12.34 -19.05 -13.19
N LEU A 230 -12.73 -19.50 -11.99
CA LEU A 230 -12.53 -20.90 -11.59
C LEU A 230 -13.39 -21.84 -12.44
N LEU A 231 -14.64 -21.44 -12.71
CA LEU A 231 -15.56 -22.23 -13.53
C LEU A 231 -15.09 -22.32 -14.99
N SER A 232 -14.61 -21.23 -15.58
CA SER A 232 -14.08 -21.25 -16.95
C SER A 232 -12.80 -22.08 -17.07
N ALA A 233 -11.89 -22.01 -16.08
CA ALA A 233 -10.65 -22.79 -16.06
C ALA A 233 -10.92 -24.31 -15.90
N THR A 234 -11.86 -24.68 -15.02
CA THR A 234 -12.26 -26.08 -14.82
C THR A 234 -13.00 -26.65 -16.03
N ALA A 235 -13.88 -25.86 -16.67
CA ALA A 235 -14.54 -26.26 -17.91
C ALA A 235 -13.54 -26.46 -19.07
N ALA A 236 -12.58 -25.54 -19.23
CA ALA A 236 -11.52 -25.67 -20.24
C ALA A 236 -10.67 -26.93 -20.01
N TYR A 237 -10.33 -27.23 -18.75
CA TYR A 237 -9.57 -28.43 -18.41
C TYR A 237 -10.36 -29.72 -18.71
N ALA A 238 -11.64 -29.78 -18.33
CA ALA A 238 -12.51 -30.91 -18.62
C ALA A 238 -12.64 -31.16 -20.13
N ALA A 239 -12.79 -30.11 -20.93
CA ALA A 239 -12.87 -30.23 -22.39
C ALA A 239 -11.61 -30.87 -22.99
N VAL A 240 -10.43 -30.46 -22.54
CA VAL A 240 -9.16 -31.04 -23.01
C VAL A 240 -9.06 -32.53 -22.66
N LEU A 241 -9.41 -32.92 -21.43
CA LEU A 241 -9.38 -34.32 -21.00
C LEU A 241 -10.37 -35.20 -21.79
N VAL A 242 -11.59 -34.70 -22.04
CA VAL A 242 -12.62 -35.43 -22.78
C VAL A 242 -12.20 -35.73 -24.22
N VAL A 243 -11.49 -34.81 -24.89
CA VAL A 243 -10.96 -35.04 -26.25
C VAL A 243 -10.01 -36.24 -26.28
N PHE A 244 -9.15 -36.37 -25.27
CA PHE A 244 -8.24 -37.50 -25.18
C PHE A 244 -8.96 -38.82 -24.89
N VAL A 245 -9.95 -38.81 -23.98
CA VAL A 245 -10.80 -39.99 -23.69
C VAL A 245 -11.58 -40.46 -24.91
N GLY A 246 -12.22 -39.53 -25.64
CA GLY A 246 -12.95 -39.85 -26.86
C GLY A 246 -12.07 -40.38 -27.99
N GLY A 247 -10.82 -39.90 -28.09
CA GLY A 247 -9.84 -40.38 -29.05
C GLY A 247 -9.33 -41.80 -28.78
N ALA A 248 -9.20 -42.22 -27.51
CA ALA A 248 -8.80 -43.59 -27.18
C ALA A 248 -9.94 -44.59 -27.31
N ALA A 249 -11.19 -44.19 -27.00
CA ALA A 249 -12.36 -45.07 -27.13
C ALA A 249 -12.68 -45.43 -28.59
N THR A 250 -12.15 -44.67 -29.57
CA THR A 250 -12.37 -44.90 -31.00
C THR A 250 -11.26 -45.70 -31.69
N GLN A 251 -10.15 -46.00 -30.99
CA GLN A 251 -8.99 -46.73 -31.53
C GLN A 251 -8.82 -48.15 -30.95
N GLY A 252 -9.67 -48.57 -30.00
CA GLY A 252 -9.73 -49.95 -29.50
C GLY A 252 -10.91 -50.70 -30.12
#